data_AF-A0A4Q5QQL1-F1
#
_entry.id   AF-A0A4Q5QQL1-F1
#
_cell.length_a   1.000
_cell.length_b   1.000
_cell.length_c   1.000
_cell.angle_alpha   90.00
_cell.angle_beta   90.00
_cell.angle_gamma   90.00
#
_symmetry.space_group_name_H-M   'P 1'
#
loop_
_entity.id
_entity.type
_entity.pdbx_description
1 polymer ?
#
loop_
_entity_poly.entity_id
_entity_poly.type
_entity_poly.pdbx_seq_one_letter_code
_entity_poly.pdbx_strand_id
1 'polypeptide(L)'
;MSNLPDRVDIFEEGPREGFQIEPGPIATAEKVRLIEMLAETGLRHIQACSFVNPRVVPGWADAAEVVAGFHAKPGVEYTALWFNAKGLERALAFRDKLHLSGSISLTASDAFTRKNLNRSHDENLAAMRLNGPELL
;
A
#
# COMPACT_ATOMS: atom_id res chain seq x y z
N MET A 1 -28.43 6.77 -24.82
CA MET A 1 -27.37 5.90 -24.28
C MET A 1 -26.63 6.69 -23.22
N SER A 2 -26.26 6.06 -22.10
CA SER A 2 -25.51 6.71 -21.02
C SER A 2 -24.09 7.04 -21.49
N ASN A 3 -23.54 8.20 -21.14
CA ASN A 3 -22.13 8.55 -21.38
C ASN A 3 -21.18 7.99 -20.30
N LEU A 4 -21.61 6.97 -19.57
CA LEU A 4 -20.81 6.33 -18.54
C LEU A 4 -19.88 5.28 -19.15
N PRO A 5 -18.72 5.03 -18.52
CA PRO A 5 -17.82 3.98 -18.98
C PRO A 5 -18.45 2.60 -18.84
N ASP A 6 -18.14 1.70 -19.78
CA ASP A 6 -18.61 0.31 -19.75
C ASP A 6 -17.91 -0.53 -18.67
N ARG A 7 -16.84 -0.01 -18.06
CA ARG A 7 -16.06 -0.69 -17.01
C ARG A 7 -15.56 0.30 -15.96
N VAL A 8 -15.55 -0.14 -14.71
CA VAL A 8 -14.90 0.53 -13.58
C VAL A 8 -13.92 -0.46 -12.94
N ASP A 9 -12.75 0.05 -12.57
CA ASP A 9 -11.76 -0.70 -11.80
C ASP A 9 -11.83 -0.25 -10.33
N ILE A 10 -11.94 -1.24 -9.42
CA ILE A 10 -11.96 -1.00 -7.97
C ILE A 10 -10.60 -1.38 -7.40
N PHE A 11 -9.98 -0.43 -6.72
CA PHE A 11 -8.74 -0.60 -5.98
C PHE A 11 -9.07 -0.66 -4.50
N GLU A 12 -8.99 -1.86 -3.92
CA GLU A 12 -9.36 -2.10 -2.54
C GLU A 12 -8.22 -1.70 -1.59
N GLU A 13 -8.45 -0.64 -0.82
CA GLU A 13 -7.48 -0.05 0.12
C GLU A 13 -7.76 -0.42 1.58
N GLY A 14 -8.87 -1.10 1.86
CA GLY A 14 -9.32 -1.48 3.21
C GLY A 14 -8.24 -2.21 4.01
N PRO A 15 -7.54 -3.22 3.45
CA PRO A 15 -6.45 -3.85 4.17
C PRO A 15 -5.31 -2.89 4.50
N ARG A 16 -4.99 -1.88 3.68
CA ARG A 16 -3.90 -0.94 3.97
C ARG A 16 -4.32 0.26 4.82
N GLU A 17 -5.20 1.10 4.27
CA GLU A 17 -5.68 2.35 4.91
C GLU A 17 -6.60 2.03 6.09
N GLY A 18 -7.54 1.10 5.91
CA GLY A 18 -8.53 0.76 6.93
C GLY A 18 -7.88 0.24 8.21
N PHE A 19 -6.96 -0.72 8.11
CA PHE A 19 -6.24 -1.24 9.28
C PHE A 19 -5.36 -0.19 9.98
N GLN A 20 -4.90 0.83 9.25
CA GLN A 20 -4.08 1.88 9.82
C GLN A 20 -4.88 2.84 10.72
N ILE A 21 -6.18 3.02 10.45
CA ILE A 21 -7.06 3.94 11.21
C ILE A 21 -7.91 3.23 12.27
N GLU A 22 -8.04 1.90 12.19
CA GLU A 22 -8.85 1.12 13.11
C GLU A 22 -8.29 1.17 14.55
N PRO A 23 -9.12 1.33 15.59
CA PRO A 23 -8.68 1.26 16.97
C PRO A 23 -8.11 -0.11 17.35
N GLY A 24 -6.92 -0.09 17.93
CA GLY A 24 -6.30 -1.27 18.53
C GLY A 24 -5.55 -2.16 17.54
N PRO A 25 -4.83 -3.17 18.04
CA PRO A 25 -4.07 -4.06 17.18
C PRO A 25 -4.99 -5.08 16.50
N ILE A 26 -4.93 -5.14 15.16
CA ILE A 26 -5.51 -6.25 14.40
C ILE A 26 -4.46 -7.35 14.31
N ALA A 27 -4.81 -8.57 14.74
CA ALA A 27 -3.90 -9.71 14.66
C ALA A 27 -3.54 -10.04 13.20
N THR A 28 -2.29 -10.42 12.95
CA THR A 28 -1.78 -10.77 11.62
C THR A 28 -2.65 -11.80 10.90
N ALA A 29 -3.12 -12.83 11.62
CA ALA A 29 -4.00 -13.86 11.06
C ALA A 29 -5.34 -13.29 10.55
N GLU A 30 -5.92 -12.31 11.24
CA GLU A 30 -7.17 -11.68 10.79
C GLU A 30 -6.94 -10.75 9.60
N LYS A 31 -5.78 -10.07 9.53
CA LYS A 31 -5.39 -9.30 8.33
C LYS A 31 -5.29 -10.20 7.10
N VAL A 32 -4.56 -11.31 7.25
CA VAL A 32 -4.41 -12.33 6.19
C VAL A 32 -5.77 -12.87 5.77
N ARG A 33 -6.60 -13.26 6.74
CA ARG A 33 -7.95 -13.78 6.48
C ARG A 33 -8.80 -12.79 5.68
N LEU A 34 -8.80 -11.51 6.03
CA LEU A 34 -9.56 -10.51 5.28
C LEU A 34 -9.05 -10.35 3.85
N ILE A 35 -7.72 -10.29 3.66
CA ILE A 35 -7.11 -10.16 2.32
C ILE A 35 -7.52 -11.35 1.42
N GLU A 36 -7.49 -12.56 1.96
CA GLU A 36 -7.93 -13.76 1.23
C GLU A 36 -9.43 -13.71 0.92
N MET A 37 -10.27 -13.33 1.88
CA MET A 37 -11.71 -13.17 1.66
C MET A 37 -12.03 -12.12 0.59
N LEU A 38 -11.30 -10.99 0.56
CA LEU A 38 -11.45 -9.95 -0.45
C LEU A 38 -11.07 -10.47 -1.84
N ALA A 39 -10.03 -11.28 -1.95
CA ALA A 39 -9.61 -11.89 -3.21
C ALA A 39 -10.70 -12.80 -3.82
N GLU A 40 -11.57 -13.38 -3.00
CA GLU A 40 -12.70 -14.22 -3.44
C GLU A 40 -13.91 -13.43 -3.96
N THR A 41 -13.91 -12.10 -3.85
CA THR A 41 -15.06 -11.26 -4.24
C THR A 41 -15.10 -10.89 -5.72
N GLY A 42 -14.03 -11.18 -6.47
CA GLY A 42 -13.86 -10.74 -7.85
C GLY A 42 -13.12 -9.40 -8.01
N LEU A 43 -12.64 -8.82 -6.90
CA LEU A 43 -11.67 -7.72 -6.93
C LEU A 43 -10.41 -8.12 -7.68
N ARG A 44 -9.85 -7.18 -8.46
CA ARG A 44 -8.60 -7.38 -9.21
C ARG A 44 -7.40 -6.71 -8.58
N HIS A 45 -7.59 -5.69 -7.75
CA HIS A 45 -6.51 -4.92 -7.15
C HIS A 45 -6.76 -4.77 -5.65
N ILE A 46 -5.82 -5.26 -4.84
CA ILE A 46 -5.89 -5.19 -3.38
C ILE A 46 -4.58 -4.62 -2.87
N GLN A 47 -4.62 -3.51 -2.14
CA GLN A 47 -3.45 -3.02 -1.43
C GLN A 47 -3.34 -3.72 -0.08
N ALA A 48 -2.46 -4.71 -0.01
CA ALA A 48 -2.42 -5.68 1.07
C ALA A 48 -1.74 -5.17 2.34
N CYS A 49 -0.75 -4.27 2.22
CA CYS A 49 0.01 -3.78 3.37
C CYS A 49 0.77 -2.47 3.11
N SER A 50 1.46 -1.98 4.15
CA SER A 50 2.34 -0.81 4.08
C SER A 50 3.71 -1.09 4.72
N PHE A 51 4.79 -0.95 3.97
CA PHE A 51 6.17 -1.06 4.45
C PHE A 51 6.71 0.27 5.00
N VAL A 52 5.90 0.94 5.81
CA VAL A 52 6.25 2.21 6.48
C VAL A 52 7.03 1.99 7.78
N ASN A 53 7.42 3.09 8.43
CA ASN A 53 8.08 3.04 9.73
C ASN A 53 7.10 2.56 10.82
N PRO A 54 7.33 1.39 11.45
CA PRO A 54 6.40 0.83 12.43
C PRO A 54 6.34 1.64 13.74
N ARG A 55 7.31 2.53 13.99
CA ARG A 55 7.22 3.48 15.12
C ARG A 55 6.20 4.58 14.87
N VAL A 56 5.98 4.95 13.61
CA VAL A 56 5.01 5.97 13.20
C VAL A 56 3.64 5.33 12.94
N VAL A 57 3.64 4.13 12.39
CA VAL A 57 2.42 3.36 12.08
C VAL A 57 2.54 1.95 12.67
N PRO A 58 2.22 1.77 13.97
CA PRO A 58 2.37 0.48 14.66
C PRO A 58 1.53 -0.65 14.06
N GLY A 59 0.39 -0.31 13.45
CA GLY A 59 -0.49 -1.28 12.77
C GLY A 59 0.15 -2.02 11.61
N TRP A 60 1.32 -1.58 11.12
CA TRP A 60 2.08 -2.21 10.04
C TRP A 60 3.45 -2.76 10.47
N ALA A 61 3.64 -2.98 11.77
CA ALA A 61 4.85 -3.65 12.27
C ALA A 61 5.02 -5.07 11.70
N ASP A 62 3.92 -5.75 11.42
CA ASP A 62 3.82 -7.13 10.93
C ASP A 62 3.59 -7.24 9.41
N ALA A 63 3.90 -6.18 8.63
CA ALA A 63 3.60 -6.15 7.19
C ALA A 63 4.24 -7.32 6.41
N ALA A 64 5.46 -7.72 6.77
CA ALA A 64 6.15 -8.83 6.09
C ALA A 64 5.49 -10.17 6.40
N GLU A 65 5.05 -10.37 7.64
CA GLU A 65 4.34 -11.54 8.12
C GLU A 65 2.97 -11.66 7.45
N VAL A 66 2.26 -10.53 7.26
CA VAL A 66 1.00 -10.50 6.49
C VAL A 66 1.25 -10.96 5.06
N VAL A 67 2.24 -10.37 4.36
CA VAL A 67 2.52 -10.73 2.97
C VAL A 67 2.98 -12.17 2.84
N ALA A 68 3.80 -12.66 3.76
CA ALA A 68 4.19 -14.06 3.80
C ALA A 68 2.98 -15.00 4.01
N GLY A 69 2.02 -14.60 4.85
CA GLY A 69 0.93 -15.44 5.35
C GLY A 69 -0.23 -15.68 4.38
N PHE A 70 -0.56 -14.76 3.48
CA PHE A 70 -1.69 -14.95 2.56
C PHE A 70 -1.33 -15.76 1.31
N HIS A 71 -2.28 -16.50 0.78
CA HIS A 71 -2.18 -17.17 -0.52
C HIS A 71 -2.65 -16.23 -1.63
N ALA A 72 -1.74 -15.87 -2.54
CA ALA A 72 -2.08 -14.99 -3.66
C ALA A 72 -3.01 -15.72 -4.64
N LYS A 73 -4.22 -15.19 -4.82
CA LYS A 73 -5.17 -15.71 -5.78
C LYS A 73 -4.74 -15.32 -7.20
N PRO A 74 -4.67 -16.27 -8.16
CA PRO A 74 -4.39 -15.95 -9.55
C PRO A 74 -5.40 -14.94 -10.11
N GLY A 75 -4.91 -13.93 -10.83
CA GLY A 75 -5.73 -12.87 -11.41
C GLY A 75 -6.02 -11.67 -10.49
N VAL A 76 -5.47 -11.67 -9.27
CA VAL A 76 -5.51 -10.53 -8.34
C VAL A 76 -4.10 -9.95 -8.20
N GLU A 77 -4.00 -8.64 -8.39
CA GLU A 77 -2.78 -7.88 -8.12
C GLU A 77 -2.77 -7.39 -6.68
N TYR A 78 -1.79 -7.87 -5.91
CA TYR A 78 -1.57 -7.42 -4.55
C TYR A 78 -0.48 -6.37 -4.54
N THR A 79 -0.78 -5.17 -4.04
CA THR A 79 0.19 -4.07 -3.94
C THR A 79 0.55 -3.79 -2.49
N ALA A 80 1.65 -3.08 -2.26
CA ALA A 80 2.04 -2.57 -0.96
C ALA A 80 2.48 -1.11 -1.08
N LEU A 81 2.37 -0.35 0.00
CA LEU A 81 2.81 1.05 0.05
C LEU A 81 4.23 1.17 0.63
N TRP A 82 5.06 2.03 0.06
CA TRP A 82 6.34 2.46 0.63
C TRP A 82 6.63 3.93 0.29
N PHE A 83 7.43 4.60 1.12
CA PHE A 83 7.79 6.01 0.93
C PHE A 83 9.32 6.26 0.93
N ASN A 84 10.13 5.22 1.07
CA ASN A 84 11.58 5.31 1.07
C ASN A 84 12.23 4.00 0.62
N ALA A 85 13.53 4.06 0.33
CA ALA A 85 14.33 2.93 -0.13
C ALA A 85 14.29 1.71 0.80
N LYS A 86 14.23 1.91 2.13
CA LYS A 86 14.14 0.80 3.10
C LYS A 86 12.77 0.09 3.03
N GLY A 87 11.70 0.85 2.83
CA GLY A 87 10.37 0.28 2.58
C GLY A 87 10.32 -0.50 1.27
N LEU A 88 10.93 0.06 0.22
CA LEU A 88 11.07 -0.59 -1.08
C LEU A 88 11.87 -1.90 -0.98
N GLU A 89 13.00 -1.92 -0.29
CA GLU A 89 13.82 -3.11 -0.07
C GLU A 89 13.01 -4.24 0.61
N ARG A 90 12.19 -3.90 1.61
CA ARG A 90 11.29 -4.86 2.26
C ARG A 90 10.21 -5.38 1.31
N ALA A 91 9.66 -4.51 0.45
CA ALA A 91 8.66 -4.91 -0.54
C ALA A 91 9.26 -5.83 -1.63
N LEU A 92 10.49 -5.54 -2.07
CA LEU A 92 11.23 -6.31 -3.07
C LEU A 92 11.49 -7.77 -2.65
N ALA A 93 11.58 -8.03 -1.34
CA ALA A 93 11.70 -9.39 -0.80
C ALA A 93 10.48 -10.27 -1.14
N PHE A 94 9.34 -9.67 -1.53
CA PHE A 94 8.09 -10.35 -1.87
C PHE A 94 7.64 -10.06 -3.32
N ARG A 95 8.56 -9.73 -4.23
CA ARG A 95 8.24 -9.40 -5.64
C ARG A 95 7.58 -10.54 -6.43
N ASP A 96 7.63 -11.76 -5.93
CA ASP A 96 6.95 -12.93 -6.47
C ASP A 96 5.45 -12.93 -6.13
N LYS A 97 5.05 -12.22 -5.07
CA LYS A 97 3.67 -12.12 -4.58
C LYS A 97 3.07 -10.72 -4.76
N LEU A 98 3.90 -9.68 -4.68
CA LEU A 98 3.49 -8.29 -4.78
C LEU A 98 3.75 -7.72 -6.17
N HIS A 99 2.76 -7.03 -6.71
CA HIS A 99 2.91 -6.13 -7.84
C HIS A 99 3.50 -4.81 -7.33
N LEU A 100 4.76 -4.54 -7.70
CA LEU A 100 5.49 -3.35 -7.30
C LEU A 100 5.50 -2.34 -8.45
N SER A 101 4.95 -1.15 -8.21
CA SER A 101 4.97 -0.04 -9.16
C SER A 101 5.47 1.23 -8.48
N GLY A 102 6.42 1.89 -9.13
CA GLY A 102 7.01 3.13 -8.62
C GLY A 102 6.02 4.29 -8.81
N SER A 103 5.82 5.09 -7.77
CA SER A 103 4.94 6.25 -7.85
C SER A 103 5.55 7.48 -7.21
N ILE A 104 5.18 8.65 -7.73
CA ILE A 104 5.50 9.94 -7.13
C ILE A 104 4.22 10.46 -6.48
N SER A 105 4.16 10.40 -5.15
CA SER A 105 3.00 10.84 -4.37
C SER A 105 3.22 12.23 -3.81
N LEU A 106 2.40 13.17 -4.26
CA LEU A 106 2.39 14.57 -3.82
C LEU A 106 1.03 14.91 -3.22
N THR A 107 0.97 16.03 -2.50
CA THR A 107 -0.28 16.56 -1.95
C THR A 107 -0.49 17.98 -2.43
N ALA A 108 -1.72 18.37 -2.75
CA ALA A 108 -2.02 19.70 -3.26
C ALA A 108 -1.76 20.84 -2.24
N SER A 109 -1.74 20.53 -0.94
CA SER A 109 -1.54 21.49 0.15
C SER A 109 -0.17 21.32 0.80
N ASP A 110 0.69 22.34 0.73
CA ASP A 110 1.99 22.36 1.41
C ASP A 110 1.84 22.25 2.94
N ALA A 111 0.80 22.87 3.50
CA ALA A 111 0.49 22.76 4.93
C ALA A 111 0.19 21.30 5.33
N PHE A 112 -0.51 20.55 4.47
CA PHE A 112 -0.77 19.13 4.70
C PHE A 112 0.52 18.31 4.56
N THR A 113 1.36 18.58 3.55
CA THR A 113 2.67 17.90 3.39
C THR A 113 3.51 18.05 4.63
N ARG A 114 3.62 19.27 5.17
CA ARG A 114 4.41 19.55 6.38
C ARG A 114 3.87 18.81 7.58
N LYS A 115 2.54 18.82 7.78
CA LYS A 115 1.92 18.13 8.91
C LYS A 115 2.06 16.62 8.83
N ASN A 116 1.89 16.03 7.64
CA ASN A 116 1.83 14.59 7.46
C ASN A 116 3.20 13.92 7.27
N LEU A 117 4.12 14.61 6.60
CA LEU A 117 5.43 14.07 6.20
C LEU A 117 6.62 14.80 6.81
N ASN A 118 6.38 15.87 7.59
CA ASN A 118 7.42 16.73 8.17
C ASN A 118 8.40 17.30 7.15
N ARG A 119 7.89 17.65 5.95
CA ARG A 119 8.64 18.21 4.81
C ARG A 119 7.76 19.17 4.00
N SER A 120 8.39 20.11 3.31
CA SER A 120 7.75 20.93 2.27
C SER A 120 7.42 20.12 1.02
N HIS A 121 6.61 20.70 0.13
CA HIS A 121 6.30 20.12 -1.18
C HIS A 121 7.57 19.79 -1.98
N ASP A 122 8.50 20.75 -2.10
CA ASP A 122 9.73 20.59 -2.90
C ASP A 122 10.62 19.47 -2.34
N GLU A 123 10.77 19.41 -1.02
CA GLU A 123 11.51 18.34 -0.34
C GLU A 123 10.84 16.98 -0.55
N ASN A 124 9.51 16.92 -0.56
CA ASN A 124 8.77 15.69 -0.83
C ASN A 124 8.94 15.25 -2.28
N LEU A 125 8.83 16.17 -3.25
CA LEU A 125 9.06 15.86 -4.67
C LEU A 125 10.48 15.33 -4.91
N ALA A 126 11.49 15.97 -4.32
CA ALA A 126 12.87 15.50 -4.40
C ALA A 126 13.03 14.09 -3.81
N ALA A 127 12.43 13.82 -2.65
CA ALA A 127 12.47 12.51 -2.02
C ALA A 127 11.74 11.42 -2.82
N MET A 128 10.59 11.74 -3.43
CA MET A 128 9.81 10.78 -4.23
C MET A 128 10.49 10.44 -5.56
N ARG A 129 11.24 11.36 -6.17
CA ARG A 129 12.05 11.05 -7.36
C ARG A 129 13.09 9.95 -7.10
N LEU A 130 13.60 9.85 -5.86
CA LEU A 130 14.48 8.77 -5.43
C LEU A 130 13.75 7.44 -5.16
N ASN A 131 12.44 7.36 -5.36
CA ASN A 131 11.64 6.13 -5.29
C ASN A 131 10.89 5.88 -6.61
N GLY A 132 11.29 6.55 -7.69
CA GLY A 132 10.61 6.50 -8.98
C GLY A 132 10.72 5.13 -9.67
N PRO A 133 9.98 4.94 -10.78
CA PRO A 133 9.93 3.69 -11.53
C PRO A 133 11.30 3.21 -12.06
N GLU A 134 12.33 4.05 -12.08
CA GLU A 134 13.69 3.67 -12.48
C GLU A 134 14.38 2.70 -11.48
N LEU A 135 13.81 2.51 -10.27
CA LEU A 135 14.36 1.66 -9.21
C LEU A 135 13.69 0.29 -9.09
N LEU A 136 12.67 0.02 -9.91
CA LEU A 136 11.90 -1.23 -9.94
C LEU A 136 12.12 -1.96 -11.26
#